data_AF-A0A1F5CZM9-F1
#
_entry.id   AF-A0A1F5CZM9-F1
#
_cell.length_a   1.000
_cell.length_b   1.000
_cell.length_c   1.000
_cell.angle_alpha   90.00
_cell.angle_beta   90.00
_cell.angle_gamma   90.00
#
_symmetry.space_group_name_H-M   'P 1'
#
loop_
_entity.id
_entity.type
_entity.pdbx_description
1 polymer ?
#
loop_
_entity_poly.entity_id
_entity_poly.type
_entity_poly.pdbx_seq_one_letter_code
_entity_poly.pdbx_strand_id
1 'polypeptide(L)'
;MTPMSLSEREEMFIRALCGFSHGHVGQDTLRLKLAGLGMGEDEFKQVKKKLLYSGVIGIVYGNITLEDKSLGERLAVGAEGGRA
;
A
#
# COMPACT_ATOMS: atom_id res chain seq x y z
N MET A 1 -2.33 22.27 -3.49
CA MET A 1 -1.99 20.94 -2.96
C MET A 1 -1.24 20.21 -4.06
N THR A 2 0.08 20.04 -3.91
CA THR A 2 0.91 19.32 -4.88
C THR A 2 0.41 17.87 -4.98
N PRO A 3 0.36 17.28 -6.19
CA PRO A 3 0.15 15.85 -6.29
C PRO A 3 1.33 15.19 -5.58
N MET A 4 1.07 14.50 -4.47
CA MET A 4 2.07 13.65 -3.82
C MET A 4 2.47 12.59 -4.84
N SER A 5 3.61 12.80 -5.53
CA SER A 5 4.25 11.74 -6.31
C SER A 5 4.74 10.70 -5.30
N LEU A 6 4.03 9.58 -5.23
CA LEU A 6 4.48 8.41 -4.50
C LEU A 6 5.77 7.90 -5.15
N SER A 7 6.70 7.41 -4.33
CA SER A 7 7.84 6.64 -4.82
C SER A 7 7.41 5.24 -5.25
N GLU A 8 8.22 4.60 -6.08
CA GLU A 8 7.97 3.22 -6.56
C GLU A 8 7.72 2.23 -5.39
N ARG A 9 8.45 2.39 -4.27
CA ARG A 9 8.26 1.57 -3.07
C ARG A 9 6.94 1.84 -2.36
N GLU A 10 6.51 3.09 -2.30
CA GLU A 10 5.21 3.47 -1.73
C GLU A 10 4.05 2.97 -2.60
N GLU A 11 4.16 3.09 -3.93
CA GLU A 11 3.20 2.53 -4.86
C GLU A 11 3.12 1.01 -4.75
N MET A 12 4.27 0.32 -4.66
CA MET A 12 4.32 -1.13 -4.45
C MET A 12 3.61 -1.54 -3.16
N PHE A 13 3.83 -0.79 -2.07
CA PHE A 13 3.14 -1.01 -0.80
C PHE A 13 1.62 -0.89 -0.94
N ILE A 14 1.15 0.20 -1.55
CA ILE A 14 -0.28 0.46 -1.72
C ILE A 14 -0.92 -0.56 -2.66
N ARG A 15 -0.26 -0.91 -3.77
CA ARG A 15 -0.73 -1.97 -4.69
C ARG A 15 -0.83 -3.32 -3.98
N ALA A 16 0.17 -3.67 -3.17
CA ALA A 16 0.14 -4.90 -2.40
C ALA A 16 -1.05 -4.91 -1.42
N LEU A 17 -1.29 -3.80 -0.73
CA LEU A 17 -2.41 -3.60 0.19
C LEU A 17 -3.78 -3.67 -0.51
N CYS A 18 -3.94 -2.98 -1.65
CA CYS A 18 -5.16 -2.98 -2.44
C CYS A 18 -5.48 -4.35 -3.05
N GLY A 19 -4.45 -5.17 -3.29
CA GLY A 19 -4.62 -6.54 -3.77
C GLY A 19 -5.23 -7.52 -2.75
N PHE A 20 -5.56 -7.07 -1.53
CA PHE A 20 -6.29 -7.88 -0.56
C PHE A 20 -7.75 -7.41 -0.49
N SER A 21 -8.68 -8.31 -0.79
CA SER A 21 -10.12 -8.01 -0.98
C SER A 21 -10.84 -7.45 0.26
N HIS A 22 -10.27 -7.54 1.45
CA HIS A 22 -10.93 -7.17 2.71
C HIS A 22 -10.54 -5.80 3.29
N GLY A 23 -9.68 -5.02 2.62
CA GLY A 23 -9.33 -3.65 3.06
C GLY A 23 -8.61 -3.55 4.42
N HIS A 24 -8.40 -4.68 5.10
CA HIS A 24 -7.65 -4.83 6.33
C HIS A 24 -6.66 -5.99 6.14
N VAL A 25 -5.38 -5.70 6.32
CA VAL A 25 -4.32 -6.68 6.12
C VAL A 25 -3.42 -6.71 7.34
N GLY A 26 -3.16 -7.91 7.86
CA GLY A 26 -2.20 -8.11 8.93
C GLY A 26 -0.81 -7.60 8.50
N GLN A 27 -0.10 -6.97 9.44
CA GLN A 27 1.22 -6.40 9.15
C GLN A 27 2.21 -7.45 8.64
N ASP A 28 2.20 -8.65 9.22
CA ASP A 28 3.05 -9.75 8.78
C ASP A 28 2.70 -10.25 7.38
N THR A 29 1.42 -10.37 7.06
CA THR A 29 0.95 -10.77 5.73
C THR A 29 1.41 -9.78 4.67
N LEU A 30 1.24 -8.49 4.91
CA LEU A 30 1.66 -7.45 3.98
C LEU A 30 3.19 -7.42 3.85
N ARG A 31 3.91 -7.53 4.97
CA ARG A 31 5.38 -7.58 5.00
C ARG A 31 5.91 -8.76 4.21
N LEU A 32 5.37 -9.95 4.39
CA LEU A 32 5.79 -11.15 3.66
C LEU A 32 5.56 -11.02 2.16
N LYS A 33 4.41 -10.46 1.75
CA LYS A 33 4.12 -10.20 0.33
C LYS A 33 5.11 -9.20 -0.27
N LEU A 34 5.41 -8.12 0.45
CA LEU A 34 6.36 -7.10 0.01
C LEU A 34 7.81 -7.61 0.02
N ALA A 35 8.18 -8.48 0.95
CA ALA A 35 9.46 -9.18 0.95
C ALA A 35 9.64 -10.03 -0.31
N GLY A 36 8.59 -10.73 -0.76
CA GLY A 36 8.57 -11.45 -2.03
C GLY A 36 8.75 -10.55 -3.27
N LEU A 37 8.46 -9.25 -3.15
CA LEU A 37 8.68 -8.23 -4.18
C LEU A 37 10.03 -7.48 -4.02
N GLY A 38 10.89 -7.94 -3.10
CA GLY A 38 12.21 -7.35 -2.87
C GLY A 38 12.22 -6.11 -1.97
N MET A 39 11.20 -5.91 -1.13
CA MET A 39 11.20 -4.89 -0.08
C MET A 39 11.71 -5.49 1.24
N GLY A 40 12.83 -4.97 1.74
CA GLY A 40 13.43 -5.40 3.01
C GLY A 40 12.62 -4.96 4.24
N GLU A 41 12.95 -5.50 5.41
CA GLU A 41 12.22 -5.20 6.65
C GLU A 41 12.35 -3.72 7.08
N ASP A 42 13.55 -3.16 7.04
CA ASP A 42 13.77 -1.74 7.37
C ASP A 42 13.05 -0.82 6.39
N GLU A 43 13.07 -1.18 5.10
CA GLU A 43 12.37 -0.45 4.05
C GLU A 43 10.85 -0.49 4.29
N PHE A 44 10.29 -1.65 4.61
CA PHE A 44 8.89 -1.79 4.99
C PHE A 44 8.52 -0.89 6.18
N LYS A 45 9.34 -0.87 7.24
CA LYS A 45 9.10 -0.01 8.41
C LYS A 45 9.12 1.46 8.04
N GLN A 46 10.06 1.89 7.20
CA GLN A 46 10.16 3.28 6.76
C GLN A 46 8.98 3.70 5.87
N VAL A 47 8.65 2.90 4.86
CA VAL A 47 7.53 3.17 3.94
C VAL A 47 6.21 3.17 4.70
N LYS A 48 5.95 2.17 5.55
CA LYS A 48 4.76 2.13 6.41
C LYS A 48 4.65 3.38 7.27
N LYS A 49 5.74 3.79 7.92
CA LYS A 49 5.77 4.98 8.78
C LYS A 49 5.42 6.24 7.96
N LYS A 50 6.01 6.40 6.79
CA LYS A 50 5.76 7.55 5.90
C LYS A 50 4.30 7.61 5.44
N LEU A 51 3.75 6.50 4.97
CA LEU A 51 2.36 6.39 4.52
C LEU A 51 1.34 6.62 5.65
N LEU A 52 1.68 6.20 6.87
CA LEU A 52 0.84 6.41 8.05
C LEU A 52 0.81 7.90 8.43
N TYR A 53 1.96 8.56 8.49
CA TYR A 53 2.02 10.00 8.80
C TYR A 53 1.45 10.89 7.70
N SER A 54 1.44 10.43 6.45
CA SER A 54 0.79 11.14 5.35
C SER A 54 -0.73 10.93 5.31
N GLY A 55 -1.29 10.08 6.19
CA GLY A 55 -2.72 9.77 6.23
C GLY A 55 -3.21 8.89 5.06
N VAL A 56 -2.30 8.23 4.34
CA VAL A 56 -2.66 7.36 3.22
C VAL A 56 -3.15 6.01 3.72
N ILE A 57 -2.50 5.49 4.77
CA ILE A 57 -2.89 4.25 5.45
C ILE A 57 -3.22 4.52 6.92
N GLY A 58 -4.04 3.65 7.49
CA GLY A 58 -4.38 3.62 8.92
C GLY A 58 -3.98 2.29 9.54
N ILE A 59 -3.98 2.23 10.88
CA ILE A 59 -3.84 0.98 11.63
C ILE A 59 -5.09 0.80 12.50
N VAL A 60 -5.87 -0.23 12.20
CA VAL A 60 -7.13 -0.55 12.88
C VAL A 60 -7.02 -1.96 13.44
N TYR A 61 -7.10 -2.11 14.76
CA TYR A 61 -6.91 -3.39 15.47
C TYR A 61 -5.62 -4.14 15.09
N GLY A 62 -4.54 -3.40 14.84
CA GLY A 62 -3.26 -3.99 14.43
C GLY A 62 -3.13 -4.31 12.93
N ASN A 63 -4.22 -4.19 12.16
CA ASN A 63 -4.23 -4.36 10.71
C ASN A 63 -4.00 -3.04 9.98
N ILE A 64 -3.28 -3.11 8.86
CA ILE A 64 -3.09 -1.96 7.97
C ILE A 64 -4.34 -1.83 7.09
N THR A 65 -4.86 -0.61 7.00
CA THR A 65 -6.01 -0.27 6.15
C THR A 65 -5.67 0.92 5.24
N LEU A 66 -6.32 1.01 4.10
CA LEU A 66 -6.18 2.14 3.18
C LEU A 66 -7.23 3.20 3.54
N GLU A 67 -6.77 4.38 3.97
CA GLU A 67 -7.64 5.49 4.34
C GLU A 67 -7.99 6.33 3.09
N ASP A 68 -6.99 6.57 2.23
CA ASP A 68 -7.19 7.28 0.97
C ASP A 68 -7.65 6.33 -0.14
N LYS A 69 -8.98 6.20 -0.26
CA LYS A 69 -9.61 5.36 -1.29
C LYS A 69 -9.36 5.87 -2.72
N SER A 70 -9.14 7.18 -2.90
CA SER A 70 -8.85 7.76 -4.22
C SER A 70 -7.50 7.28 -4.75
N LEU A 71 -6.52 7.07 -3.87
CA LEU A 71 -5.24 6.45 -4.22
C LEU A 71 -5.40 4.97 -4.59
N GLY A 72 -6.27 4.25 -3.88
CA GLY A 72 -6.60 2.86 -4.20
C GLY A 72 -7.17 2.71 -5.61
N GLU A 73 -8.14 3.55 -5.98
CA GLU A 73 -8.74 3.54 -7.32
C GLU A 73 -7.70 3.88 -8.41
N ARG A 74 -6.87 4.90 -8.19
CA ARG A 74 -5.83 5.31 -9.15
C ARG A 74 -4.77 4.21 -9.38
N LEU A 75 -4.45 3.44 -8.36
CA LEU A 75 -3.42 2.39 -8.43
C LEU A 75 -3.99 1.02 -8.78
N ALA A 76 -5.27 0.75 -8.50
CA ALA A 76 -5.98 -0.47 -8.90
C ALA A 76 -6.32 -0.47 -10.40
N VAL A 77 -6.64 0.70 -10.98
CA VAL A 77 -6.91 0.85 -12.43
C VAL A 77 -5.69 0.52 -13.31
N GLY A 78 -4.49 0.45 -12.74
CA GLY A 78 -3.29 -0.03 -13.45
C GLY A 78 -3.15 -1.55 -13.55
N ALA A 79 -4.00 -2.35 -12.89
CA ALA A 79 -3.94 -3.81 -12.89
C ALA A 79 -4.95 -4.50 -13.83
N GLU A 80 -6.00 -3.80 -14.28
CA GLU A 80 -7.01 -4.36 -15.21
C GLU A 80 -7.34 -3.43 -16.38
N GLY A 81 -6.29 -2.89 -17.02
CA GLY A 81 -6.39 -2.16 -18.28
C GLY A 81 -5.75 -2.91 -19.44
N GLY A 82 -6.14 -4.17 -19.67
CA GLY A 82 -5.54 -5.01 -20.70
C GLY A 82 -6.45 -6.10 -21.26
N ARG A 83 -7.15 -5.74 -22.34
CA ARG A 83 -7.91 -6.56 -23.32
C ARG A 83 -9.24 -7.15 -22.83
N ALA A 84 -10.36 -6.64 -23.35
CA ALA A 84 -10.94 -6.82 -24.69
C ALA A 84 -11.82 -8.09 -24.74
#